data_AF-A0A061IBB2-F1
#
_entry.id   AF-A0A061IBB2-F1
#
_cell.length_a   1.000
_cell.length_b   1.000
_cell.length_c   1.000
_cell.angle_alpha   90.00
_cell.angle_beta   90.00
_cell.angle_gamma   90.00
#
_symmetry.space_group_name_H-M   'P 1'
#
loop_
_entity.id
_entity.type
_entity.pdbx_description
1 polymer ?
#
loop_
_entity_poly.entity_id
_entity_poly.type
_entity_poly.pdbx_seq_one_letter_code
_entity_poly.pdbx_strand_id
1 'polypeptide(L)'
;MGTGGRRGTRSGKGTEGAATVASPCLYRCIECNREAQELYRDYSHGVLKITICKSCQKPVDKYIEYDPVIILINAILCKAQAYRHILFNTKINDTQRNPVLKIKAKKNAGNEYQVRELLIFKIHGKLCMFCLLCEAYLRWWQLQDSSQNTAPDDLIRYAKEWDFYRMFVIASFEQAAFFAGIFAFLWVELPMTTKKKPNFVLLLKALLLSSYGKLLLIPAVIWEHDYTPLCLRLIKVFVLTSNFQAIRVTLNTNRRLSLLAVLSGLLLESIMVYFFQRMEWDVGSDCAVYKSQDF
;
A
#
# COMPACT_ATOMS: atom_id res chain seq x y z
N MET A 1 -48.80 42.65 -63.26
CA MET A 1 -47.54 43.41 -63.11
C MET A 1 -46.76 42.70 -61.99
N GLY A 2 -45.89 41.71 -62.21
CA GLY A 2 -44.61 41.76 -62.96
C GLY A 2 -43.66 42.73 -62.27
N THR A 3 -42.44 42.46 -61.81
CA THR A 3 -41.48 41.32 -61.81
C THR A 3 -40.29 41.80 -60.96
N GLY A 4 -39.50 40.92 -60.34
CA GLY A 4 -38.10 41.26 -60.00
C GLY A 4 -37.51 40.58 -58.76
N GLY A 5 -36.90 39.41 -58.95
CA GLY A 5 -36.05 38.77 -57.93
C GLY A 5 -34.56 39.12 -58.07
N ARG A 6 -33.77 38.81 -57.02
CA ARG A 6 -32.34 38.39 -57.03
C ARG A 6 -31.99 37.96 -55.59
N ARG A 7 -31.78 36.66 -55.33
CA ARG A 7 -30.52 35.88 -55.40
C ARG A 7 -29.75 35.93 -54.07
N GLY A 8 -29.61 34.78 -53.43
CA GLY A 8 -29.17 34.64 -52.04
C GLY A 8 -27.67 34.63 -51.78
N THR A 9 -27.33 34.32 -50.53
CA THR A 9 -26.05 33.72 -50.11
C THR A 9 -26.26 32.97 -48.79
N ARG A 10 -25.72 31.76 -48.75
CA ARG A 10 -25.66 30.83 -47.63
C ARG A 10 -24.21 30.83 -47.13
N SER A 11 -23.96 31.15 -45.86
CA SER A 11 -22.80 30.73 -45.04
C SER A 11 -22.89 31.50 -43.71
N GLY A 12 -22.63 30.99 -42.52
CA GLY A 12 -22.05 29.74 -42.07
C GLY A 12 -21.98 29.76 -40.53
N LYS A 13 -21.86 28.56 -39.96
CA LYS A 13 -21.49 28.22 -38.58
C LYS A 13 -20.57 29.24 -37.89
N GLY A 14 -20.92 29.59 -36.64
CA GLY A 14 -20.05 30.23 -35.67
C GLY A 14 -20.52 29.87 -34.26
N THR A 15 -20.14 28.69 -33.79
CA THR A 15 -20.26 28.24 -32.41
C THR A 15 -19.39 29.11 -31.49
N GLU A 16 -19.99 29.98 -30.69
CA GLU A 16 -19.39 30.49 -29.46
C GLU A 16 -19.82 29.53 -28.35
N GLY A 17 -19.01 28.54 -28.00
CA GLY A 17 -17.81 28.80 -27.22
C GLY A 17 -18.13 28.95 -25.73
N ALA A 18 -19.12 28.22 -25.21
CA ALA A 18 -19.30 28.06 -23.77
C ALA A 18 -18.01 27.48 -23.18
N ALA A 19 -17.22 28.35 -22.54
CA ALA A 19 -16.07 27.98 -21.76
C ALA A 19 -16.51 27.02 -20.66
N THR A 20 -16.35 25.72 -20.91
CA THR A 20 -16.44 24.70 -19.89
C THR A 20 -15.29 24.93 -18.95
N VAL A 21 -15.59 25.58 -17.82
CA VAL A 21 -14.74 25.58 -16.63
C VAL A 21 -14.41 24.11 -16.35
N ALA A 22 -13.18 23.71 -16.68
CA ALA A 22 -12.75 22.34 -16.53
C ALA A 22 -12.69 22.02 -15.04
N SER A 23 -13.74 21.39 -14.52
CA SER A 23 -13.74 20.83 -13.18
C SER A 23 -12.49 19.96 -13.00
N PRO A 24 -11.73 20.14 -11.91
CA PRO A 24 -10.49 19.41 -11.71
C PRO A 24 -10.78 17.90 -11.73
N CYS A 25 -10.07 17.16 -12.58
CA CYS A 25 -10.18 15.71 -12.63
C CYS A 25 -9.67 15.12 -11.32
N LEU A 26 -10.60 14.78 -10.44
CA LEU A 26 -10.29 14.39 -9.09
C LEU A 26 -9.92 12.91 -9.03
N TYR A 27 -10.63 12.04 -9.75
CA TYR A 27 -10.51 10.59 -9.62
C TYR A 27 -9.60 9.94 -10.65
N ARG A 28 -9.26 8.66 -10.42
CA ARG A 28 -8.54 7.82 -11.39
C ARG A 28 -9.29 6.52 -11.66
N CYS A 29 -9.35 6.13 -12.92
CA CYS A 29 -9.95 4.85 -13.31
C CYS A 29 -9.10 3.68 -12.78
N ILE A 30 -9.74 2.73 -12.10
CA ILE A 30 -9.08 1.55 -11.52
C ILE A 30 -8.54 0.57 -12.59
N GLU A 31 -8.99 0.69 -13.85
CA GLU A 31 -8.57 -0.19 -14.95
C GLU A 31 -7.39 0.39 -15.73
N CYS A 32 -7.53 1.63 -16.21
CA CYS A 32 -6.55 2.25 -17.12
C CYS A 32 -5.70 3.36 -16.48
N ASN A 33 -5.93 3.70 -15.21
CA ASN A 33 -5.22 4.76 -14.47
C ASN A 33 -5.30 6.16 -15.11
N ARG A 34 -6.25 6.39 -16.03
CA ARG A 34 -6.55 7.72 -16.55
C ARG A 34 -7.46 8.49 -15.61
N GLU A 35 -7.32 9.79 -15.63
CA GLU A 35 -8.10 10.72 -14.84
C GLU A 35 -9.59 10.66 -15.21
N ALA A 36 -10.45 10.80 -14.20
CA ALA A 36 -11.89 10.78 -14.31
C ALA A 36 -12.48 11.93 -13.49
N GLN A 37 -13.53 12.55 -14.01
CA GLN A 37 -14.18 13.72 -13.40
C GLN A 37 -15.11 13.31 -12.25
N GLU A 38 -15.76 12.16 -12.36
CA GLU A 38 -16.80 11.69 -11.43
C GLU A 38 -16.78 10.15 -11.36
N LEU A 39 -17.07 9.58 -10.20
CA LEU A 39 -17.21 8.12 -10.02
C LEU A 39 -18.62 7.61 -10.31
N TYR A 40 -19.63 8.44 -10.04
CA TYR A 40 -21.03 8.14 -10.27
C TYR A 40 -21.74 9.34 -10.90
N ARG A 41 -22.84 9.08 -11.61
CA ARG A 41 -23.82 10.08 -12.03
C ARG A 41 -25.12 9.86 -11.30
N ASP A 42 -25.68 10.95 -10.80
CA ASP A 42 -27.04 10.96 -10.26
C ASP A 42 -28.02 11.26 -11.40
N TYR A 43 -28.92 10.33 -11.68
CA TYR A 43 -30.04 10.57 -12.59
C TYR A 43 -31.23 11.09 -11.80
N SER A 44 -32.05 11.96 -12.40
CA SER A 44 -33.15 12.75 -11.79
C SER A 44 -34.17 12.01 -10.91
N HIS A 45 -34.10 10.68 -10.80
CA HIS A 45 -34.90 9.83 -9.93
C HIS A 45 -34.14 9.21 -8.74
N GLY A 46 -32.95 9.73 -8.39
CA GLY A 46 -32.14 9.21 -7.26
C GLY A 46 -31.45 7.88 -7.53
N VAL A 47 -31.36 7.47 -8.81
CA VAL A 47 -30.62 6.27 -9.23
C VAL A 47 -29.19 6.68 -9.52
N LEU A 48 -28.29 6.28 -8.62
CA LEU A 48 -26.84 6.45 -8.79
C LEU A 48 -26.33 5.38 -9.75
N LYS A 49 -25.68 5.80 -10.84
CA LYS A 49 -25.05 4.89 -11.80
C LYS A 49 -23.54 5.14 -11.86
N ILE A 50 -22.74 4.07 -11.79
CA ILE A 50 -21.29 4.14 -11.93
C ILE A 50 -20.93 4.74 -13.30
N THR A 51 -20.02 5.70 -13.29
CA THR A 51 -19.52 6.37 -14.49
C THR A 51 -18.61 5.43 -15.28
N ILE A 52 -18.76 5.44 -16.61
CA ILE A 52 -17.92 4.65 -17.52
C ILE A 52 -16.72 5.49 -17.96
N CYS A 53 -15.52 4.90 -17.90
CA CYS A 53 -14.30 5.57 -18.32
C CYS A 53 -14.29 5.79 -19.83
N LYS A 54 -14.11 7.05 -20.26
CA LYS A 54 -14.06 7.45 -21.68
C LYS A 54 -12.96 6.72 -22.48
N SER A 55 -11.88 6.31 -21.82
CA SER A 55 -10.75 5.67 -22.50
C SER A 55 -10.86 4.16 -22.62
N CYS A 56 -11.26 3.46 -21.55
CA CYS A 56 -11.24 1.99 -21.55
C CYS A 56 -12.64 1.38 -21.57
N GLN A 57 -13.70 2.20 -21.57
CA GLN A 57 -15.10 1.78 -21.64
C GLN A 57 -15.51 0.78 -20.54
N LYS A 58 -14.82 0.81 -19.41
CA LYS A 58 -15.11 0.02 -18.20
C LYS A 58 -15.56 0.96 -17.07
N PRO A 59 -16.27 0.47 -16.04
CA PRO A 59 -16.61 1.28 -14.86
C PRO A 59 -15.35 1.92 -14.25
N VAL A 60 -15.44 3.21 -13.92
CA VAL A 60 -14.30 3.99 -13.40
C VAL A 60 -13.82 3.40 -12.08
N ASP A 61 -14.74 3.05 -11.19
CA ASP A 61 -14.47 2.37 -9.94
C ASP A 61 -15.68 1.56 -9.48
N LYS A 62 -15.53 0.22 -9.44
CA LYS A 62 -16.57 -0.70 -8.96
C LYS A 62 -16.51 -0.94 -7.45
N TYR A 63 -15.37 -0.66 -6.81
CA TYR A 63 -15.16 -0.99 -5.40
C TYR A 63 -15.89 -0.04 -4.45
N ILE A 64 -16.46 1.05 -4.97
CA ILE A 64 -17.29 1.96 -4.18
C ILE A 64 -18.55 1.29 -3.62
N GLU A 65 -19.03 0.22 -4.25
CA GLU A 65 -20.19 -0.56 -3.82
C GLU A 65 -19.81 -1.77 -2.95
N TYR A 66 -18.51 -2.09 -2.89
CA TYR A 66 -18.05 -3.32 -2.24
C TYR A 66 -17.80 -3.08 -0.76
N ASP A 67 -18.02 -4.12 0.04
CA ASP A 67 -17.64 -4.09 1.45
C ASP A 67 -16.11 -3.95 1.61
N PRO A 68 -15.61 -3.15 2.57
CA PRO A 68 -14.18 -3.00 2.84
C PRO A 68 -13.41 -4.31 2.98
N VAL A 69 -14.03 -5.38 3.50
CA VAL A 69 -13.40 -6.72 3.61
C VAL A 69 -13.07 -7.28 2.22
N ILE A 70 -13.98 -7.13 1.25
CA ILE A 70 -13.77 -7.61 -0.13
C ILE A 70 -12.67 -6.79 -0.82
N ILE A 71 -12.63 -5.49 -0.55
CA ILE A 71 -11.58 -4.60 -1.05
C ILE A 71 -10.22 -5.03 -0.50
N LEU A 72 -10.15 -5.32 0.80
CA LEU A 72 -8.94 -5.80 1.48
C LEU A 72 -8.46 -7.14 0.92
N ILE A 73 -9.35 -8.11 0.75
CA ILE A 73 -9.01 -9.41 0.15
C ILE A 73 -8.43 -9.22 -1.26
N ASN A 74 -9.05 -8.38 -2.10
CA ASN A 74 -8.53 -8.12 -3.44
C ASN A 74 -7.19 -7.37 -3.43
N ALA A 75 -6.93 -6.53 -2.43
CA ALA A 75 -5.64 -5.90 -2.22
C ALA A 75 -4.57 -6.94 -1.81
N ILE A 76 -4.90 -7.86 -0.90
CA ILE A 76 -4.04 -9.00 -0.54
C ILE A 76 -3.74 -9.83 -1.79
N LEU A 77 -4.75 -10.16 -2.59
CA LEU A 77 -4.60 -10.88 -3.88
C LEU A 77 -3.88 -10.09 -4.98
N CYS A 78 -3.21 -8.98 -4.66
CA CYS A 78 -2.39 -8.20 -5.59
C CYS A 78 -3.16 -7.66 -6.81
N LYS A 79 -4.49 -7.51 -6.71
CA LYS A 79 -5.29 -6.96 -7.81
C LYS A 79 -5.04 -5.45 -7.91
N ALA A 80 -4.45 -5.04 -9.03
CA ALA A 80 -4.12 -3.63 -9.30
C ALA A 80 -5.33 -2.67 -9.12
N GLN A 81 -6.53 -3.17 -9.43
CA GLN A 81 -7.78 -2.41 -9.32
C GLN A 81 -8.07 -2.00 -7.86
N ALA A 82 -7.85 -2.90 -6.89
CA ALA A 82 -8.05 -2.62 -5.47
C ALA A 82 -7.00 -1.64 -4.93
N TYR A 83 -5.74 -1.77 -5.33
CA TYR A 83 -4.69 -0.78 -5.00
C TYR A 83 -5.05 0.61 -5.51
N ARG A 84 -5.52 0.73 -6.75
CA ARG A 84 -5.90 2.02 -7.34
C ARG A 84 -7.09 2.65 -6.60
N HIS A 85 -8.08 1.84 -6.22
CA HIS A 85 -9.19 2.30 -5.39
C HIS A 85 -8.70 2.88 -4.06
N ILE A 86 -7.93 2.09 -3.29
CA ILE A 86 -7.43 2.45 -1.95
C ILE A 86 -6.49 3.66 -1.98
N LEU A 87 -5.69 3.81 -3.04
CA LEU A 87 -4.69 4.88 -3.14
C LEU A 87 -5.26 6.19 -3.69
N PHE A 88 -6.11 6.12 -4.72
CA PHE A 88 -6.52 7.30 -5.49
C PHE A 88 -7.97 7.70 -5.29
N ASN A 89 -8.90 6.76 -5.09
CA ASN A 89 -10.34 7.07 -5.11
C ASN A 89 -10.97 7.16 -3.71
N THR A 90 -10.38 6.54 -2.69
CA THR A 90 -10.82 6.65 -1.28
C THR A 90 -10.66 8.06 -0.72
N LYS A 91 -9.53 8.74 -0.99
CA LYS A 91 -9.24 10.11 -0.52
C LYS A 91 -10.23 11.16 -1.02
N ILE A 92 -10.89 10.87 -2.12
CA ILE A 92 -11.55 11.86 -2.96
C ILE A 92 -13.07 11.75 -2.86
N ASN A 93 -13.57 10.55 -2.55
CA ASN A 93 -14.96 10.36 -2.13
C ASN A 93 -15.34 11.19 -0.91
N ASP A 94 -14.38 11.60 -0.08
CA ASP A 94 -14.64 12.47 1.06
C ASP A 94 -14.93 13.93 0.65
N THR A 95 -14.30 14.45 -0.42
CA THR A 95 -14.46 15.84 -0.84
C THR A 95 -15.72 16.08 -1.70
N GLN A 96 -16.25 15.04 -2.34
CA GLN A 96 -17.33 15.10 -3.32
C GLN A 96 -18.59 14.33 -2.90
N ARG A 97 -18.73 13.91 -1.63
CA ARG A 97 -19.96 13.33 -1.09
C ARG A 97 -21.07 14.39 -1.00
N ASN A 98 -21.64 14.70 -2.18
CA ASN A 98 -22.92 15.30 -2.48
C ASN A 98 -23.19 16.78 -2.03
N PRO A 99 -23.44 17.73 -2.96
CA PRO A 99 -23.90 19.07 -2.62
C PRO A 99 -25.30 19.13 -1.97
N VAL A 100 -26.12 18.07 -2.04
CA VAL A 100 -27.49 18.04 -1.47
C VAL A 100 -27.49 17.89 0.06
N LEU A 101 -26.42 17.36 0.67
CA LEU A 101 -26.29 17.21 2.14
C LEU A 101 -25.68 18.45 2.85
N LYS A 102 -25.34 19.51 2.11
CA LYS A 102 -24.64 20.69 2.63
C LYS A 102 -25.41 21.50 3.69
N ILE A 103 -26.72 21.32 3.81
CA ILE A 103 -27.54 22.15 4.73
C ILE A 103 -27.47 21.65 6.19
N LYS A 104 -27.19 20.35 6.46
CA LYS A 104 -27.10 19.83 7.84
C LYS A 104 -25.68 19.62 8.38
N ALA A 105 -24.66 19.49 7.52
CA ALA A 105 -23.31 19.09 7.93
C ALA A 105 -22.36 20.25 8.29
N LYS A 106 -22.82 21.50 8.37
CA LYS A 106 -21.92 22.67 8.50
C LYS A 106 -21.46 23.01 9.93
N LYS A 107 -21.81 22.22 10.96
CA LYS A 107 -21.33 22.46 12.34
C LYS A 107 -20.21 21.53 12.83
N ASN A 108 -20.06 20.30 12.30
CA ASN A 108 -19.08 19.33 12.82
C ASN A 108 -18.20 18.64 11.75
N ALA A 109 -18.15 19.12 10.50
CA ALA A 109 -17.40 18.48 9.42
C ALA A 109 -15.87 18.63 9.48
N GLY A 110 -15.31 19.51 10.31
CA GLY A 110 -13.84 19.62 10.43
C GLY A 110 -13.20 18.39 11.07
N ASN A 111 -13.86 17.81 12.08
CA ASN A 111 -13.26 16.77 12.90
C ASN A 111 -13.48 15.36 12.34
N GLU A 112 -14.59 15.08 11.66
CA GLU A 112 -14.93 13.71 11.22
C GLU A 112 -14.04 13.21 10.05
N TYR A 113 -13.66 14.10 9.14
CA TYR A 113 -12.80 13.80 7.98
C TYR A 113 -11.33 13.61 8.38
N GLN A 114 -10.82 14.47 9.26
CA GLN A 114 -9.47 14.32 9.82
C GLN A 114 -9.36 13.05 10.67
N VAL A 115 -10.43 12.68 11.38
CA VAL A 115 -10.52 11.43 12.15
C VAL A 115 -10.55 10.20 11.24
N ARG A 116 -11.10 10.24 10.02
CA ARG A 116 -11.12 9.09 9.08
C ARG A 116 -9.80 8.84 8.34
N GLU A 117 -9.12 9.87 7.82
CA GLU A 117 -7.74 9.74 7.31
C GLU A 117 -6.80 9.27 8.43
N LEU A 118 -6.95 9.83 9.64
CA LEU A 118 -6.24 9.39 10.83
C LEU A 118 -6.60 7.96 11.23
N LEU A 119 -7.87 7.53 11.09
CA LEU A 119 -8.31 6.15 11.34
C LEU A 119 -7.65 5.18 10.35
N ILE A 120 -7.57 5.53 9.07
CA ILE A 120 -6.91 4.69 8.07
C ILE A 120 -5.41 4.58 8.38
N PHE A 121 -4.71 5.68 8.69
CA PHE A 121 -3.32 5.64 9.16
C PHE A 121 -3.15 4.86 10.48
N LYS A 122 -4.11 4.97 11.41
CA LYS A 122 -4.10 4.29 12.70
C LYS A 122 -4.38 2.79 12.55
N ILE A 123 -5.25 2.40 11.62
CA ILE A 123 -5.51 1.01 11.24
C ILE A 123 -4.28 0.44 10.53
N HIS A 124 -3.70 1.18 9.58
CA HIS A 124 -2.52 0.74 8.85
C HIS A 124 -1.29 0.58 9.75
N GLY A 125 -1.08 1.51 10.68
CA GLY A 125 0.00 1.43 11.68
C GLY A 125 -0.19 0.29 12.66
N LYS A 126 -1.42 0.09 13.17
CA LYS A 126 -1.74 -1.07 14.03
C LYS A 126 -1.54 -2.39 13.31
N LEU A 127 -1.93 -2.47 12.03
CA LEU A 127 -1.78 -3.67 11.22
C LEU A 127 -0.30 -3.94 10.89
N CYS A 128 0.50 -2.90 10.67
CA CYS A 128 1.96 -3.02 10.54
C CYS A 128 2.59 -3.58 11.82
N MET A 129 2.22 -3.05 12.99
CA MET A 129 2.67 -3.58 14.28
C MET A 129 2.27 -5.05 14.45
N PHE A 130 1.05 -5.42 14.07
CA PHE A 130 0.61 -6.80 14.13
C PHE A 130 1.41 -7.71 13.19
N CYS A 131 1.69 -7.29 11.95
CA CYS A 131 2.57 -8.03 11.03
C CYS A 131 3.98 -8.23 11.61
N LEU A 132 4.56 -7.20 12.23
CA LEU A 132 5.88 -7.28 12.85
C LEU A 132 5.89 -8.25 14.04
N LEU A 133 4.85 -8.22 14.87
CA LEU A 133 4.69 -9.15 15.99
C LEU A 133 4.53 -10.59 15.51
N CYS A 134 3.75 -10.85 14.46
CA CYS A 134 3.62 -12.20 13.87
C CYS A 134 4.94 -12.71 13.32
N GLU A 135 5.71 -11.87 12.63
CA GLU A 135 7.01 -12.24 12.10
C GLU A 135 8.05 -12.48 13.19
N ALA A 136 8.07 -11.64 14.23
CA ALA A 136 8.92 -11.82 15.40
C ALA A 136 8.59 -13.11 16.16
N TYR A 137 7.29 -13.36 16.38
CA TYR A 137 6.80 -14.57 17.04
C TYR A 137 7.22 -15.83 16.29
N LEU A 138 7.07 -15.84 14.95
CA LEU A 138 7.48 -16.97 14.13
C LEU A 138 8.98 -17.27 14.22
N ARG A 139 9.82 -16.23 14.14
CA ARG A 139 11.28 -16.40 14.25
C ARG A 139 11.68 -16.90 15.63
N TRP A 140 11.05 -16.36 16.67
CA TRP A 140 11.26 -16.78 18.05
C TRP A 140 10.80 -18.22 18.30
N TRP A 141 9.63 -18.61 17.78
CA TRP A 141 9.11 -19.98 17.85
C TRP A 141 10.08 -20.98 17.19
N GLN A 142 10.59 -20.66 16.00
CA GLN A 142 11.56 -21.49 15.29
C GLN A 142 12.87 -21.72 16.07
N LEU A 143 13.31 -20.73 16.83
CA LEU A 143 14.51 -20.84 17.67
C LEU A 143 14.29 -21.77 18.87
N GLN A 144 13.07 -21.78 19.44
CA GLN A 144 12.75 -22.65 20.56
C GLN A 144 12.64 -24.13 20.21
N ASP A 145 12.12 -24.45 19.02
CA ASP A 145 12.07 -25.84 18.54
C ASP A 145 13.49 -26.43 18.41
N SER A 146 14.47 -25.58 18.08
CA SER A 146 15.88 -25.97 17.98
C SER A 146 16.59 -26.12 19.34
N SER A 147 16.03 -25.59 20.44
CA SER A 147 16.73 -25.42 21.73
C SER A 147 16.14 -26.22 22.89
N GLN A 148 15.41 -27.32 22.65
CA GLN A 148 14.91 -28.20 23.71
C GLN A 148 16.07 -28.81 24.53
N ASN A 149 16.55 -28.09 25.55
CA ASN A 149 17.42 -28.59 26.61
C ASN A 149 16.95 -28.04 27.96
N THR A 150 16.91 -28.93 28.94
CA THR A 150 16.24 -28.87 30.24
C THR A 150 16.96 -27.99 31.28
N ALA A 151 16.19 -27.18 32.05
CA ALA A 151 16.49 -26.46 33.33
C ALA A 151 16.98 -25.00 33.26
N PRO A 152 16.75 -24.11 34.28
CA PRO A 152 15.66 -23.94 35.26
C PRO A 152 14.80 -22.68 35.02
N ASP A 153 13.58 -22.65 35.55
CA ASP A 153 12.43 -21.93 34.96
C ASP A 153 12.40 -20.39 35.01
N ASP A 154 12.99 -19.71 36.01
CA ASP A 154 12.80 -18.25 36.15
C ASP A 154 13.77 -17.40 35.31
N LEU A 155 15.05 -17.76 35.26
CA LEU A 155 16.04 -17.09 34.41
C LEU A 155 15.78 -17.39 32.92
N ILE A 156 15.30 -18.60 32.62
CA ILE A 156 14.89 -19.00 31.28
C ILE A 156 13.67 -18.23 30.82
N ARG A 157 12.68 -17.97 31.69
CA ARG A 157 11.48 -17.21 31.29
C ARG A 157 11.86 -15.80 30.88
N TYR A 158 12.69 -15.12 31.67
CA TYR A 158 13.18 -13.79 31.33
C TYR A 158 14.06 -13.82 30.07
N ALA A 159 15.02 -14.76 29.96
CA ALA A 159 15.86 -14.90 28.77
C ALA A 159 15.03 -15.16 27.48
N LYS A 160 14.00 -16.01 27.55
CA LYS A 160 13.09 -16.28 26.44
C LYS A 160 12.29 -15.05 26.02
N GLU A 161 11.87 -14.21 26.98
CA GLU A 161 11.21 -12.93 26.67
C GLU A 161 12.16 -11.96 25.95
N TRP A 162 13.43 -11.90 26.34
CA TRP A 162 14.45 -11.09 25.65
C TRP A 162 14.71 -11.54 24.22
N ASP A 163 14.76 -12.85 23.97
CA ASP A 163 14.90 -13.39 22.62
C ASP A 163 13.74 -12.96 21.71
N PHE A 164 12.53 -12.87 22.24
CA PHE A 164 11.37 -12.35 21.50
C PHE A 164 11.55 -10.86 21.13
N TYR A 165 11.90 -10.01 22.10
CA TYR A 165 12.13 -8.58 21.84
C TYR A 165 13.25 -8.35 20.82
N ARG A 166 14.32 -9.14 20.90
CA ARG A 166 15.42 -9.12 19.92
C ARG A 166 14.93 -9.45 18.51
N MET A 167 14.15 -10.53 18.35
CA MET A 167 13.56 -10.90 17.06
C MET A 167 12.63 -9.81 16.52
N PHE A 168 11.88 -9.14 17.40
CA PHE A 168 11.02 -8.02 17.03
C PHE A 168 11.80 -6.79 16.53
N VAL A 169 12.88 -6.43 17.21
CA VAL A 169 13.75 -5.32 16.80
C VAL A 169 14.43 -5.62 15.47
N ILE A 170 14.95 -6.83 15.28
CA ILE A 170 15.56 -7.27 14.01
C ILE A 170 14.52 -7.20 12.88
N ALA A 171 13.31 -7.76 13.08
CA ALA A 171 12.25 -7.71 12.08
C ALA A 171 11.83 -6.27 11.74
N SER A 172 11.83 -5.37 12.73
CA SER A 172 11.53 -3.95 12.53
C SER A 172 12.59 -3.25 11.68
N PHE A 173 13.88 -3.49 11.98
CA PHE A 173 14.97 -2.93 11.18
C PHE A 173 15.03 -3.51 9.77
N GLU A 174 14.79 -4.81 9.59
CA GLU A 174 14.71 -5.46 8.28
C GLU A 174 13.61 -4.83 7.42
N GLN A 175 12.41 -4.64 7.98
CA GLN A 175 11.30 -3.98 7.30
C GLN A 175 11.59 -2.51 6.97
N ALA A 176 12.22 -1.77 7.90
CA ALA A 176 12.60 -0.38 7.69
C ALA A 176 13.68 -0.25 6.61
N ALA A 177 14.68 -1.14 6.61
CA ALA A 177 15.74 -1.18 5.61
C ALA A 177 15.19 -1.49 4.22
N PHE A 178 14.30 -2.47 4.10
CA PHE A 178 13.63 -2.79 2.84
C PHE A 178 12.92 -1.56 2.24
N PHE A 179 12.15 -0.82 3.05
CA PHE A 179 11.51 0.41 2.61
C PHE A 179 12.51 1.51 2.28
N ALA A 180 13.52 1.73 3.13
CA ALA A 180 14.56 2.73 2.90
C ALA A 180 15.29 2.49 1.58
N GLY A 181 15.62 1.23 1.26
CA GLY A 181 16.27 0.86 0.00
C GLY A 181 15.39 1.12 -1.24
N ILE A 182 14.07 0.90 -1.13
CA ILE A 182 13.12 1.27 -2.18
C ILE A 182 13.06 2.79 -2.35
N PHE A 183 12.90 3.53 -1.25
CA PHE A 183 12.81 5.00 -1.29
C PHE A 183 14.09 5.64 -1.82
N ALA A 184 15.27 5.16 -1.39
CA ALA A 184 16.56 5.66 -1.85
C ALA A 184 16.73 5.46 -3.36
N PHE A 185 16.46 4.25 -3.87
CA PHE A 185 16.55 3.97 -5.31
C PHE A 185 15.58 4.83 -6.13
N LEU A 186 14.33 4.93 -5.68
CA LEU A 186 13.32 5.74 -6.35
C LEU A 186 13.63 7.25 -6.28
N TRP A 187 14.20 7.72 -5.16
CA TRP A 187 14.65 9.10 -5.02
C TRP A 187 15.75 9.44 -6.03
N VAL A 188 16.65 8.50 -6.31
CA VAL A 188 17.75 8.70 -7.27
C VAL A 188 17.24 8.61 -8.71
N GLU A 189 16.44 7.60 -9.05
CA GLU A 189 16.04 7.29 -10.43
C GLU A 189 14.84 8.10 -10.97
N LEU A 190 13.90 8.53 -10.11
CA LEU A 190 12.74 9.30 -10.59
C LEU A 190 13.08 10.71 -11.09
N PRO A 191 13.95 11.49 -10.43
CA PRO A 191 14.37 12.81 -10.92
C PRO A 191 15.09 12.72 -12.27
N MET A 192 15.84 11.64 -12.52
CA MET A 192 16.54 11.41 -13.78
C MET A 192 15.58 11.09 -14.94
N THR A 193 14.42 10.50 -14.65
CA THR A 193 13.49 10.00 -15.68
C THR A 193 12.22 10.84 -15.85
N THR A 194 11.75 11.55 -14.82
CA THR A 194 10.45 12.25 -14.84
C THR A 194 10.47 13.59 -14.12
N LYS A 195 9.89 14.64 -14.72
CA LYS A 195 9.78 15.99 -14.12
C LYS A 195 8.69 16.12 -13.03
N LYS A 196 8.01 15.03 -12.64
CA LYS A 196 6.95 15.05 -11.62
C LYS A 196 7.49 14.59 -10.28
N LYS A 197 7.32 15.39 -9.22
CA LYS A 197 7.66 15.00 -7.85
C LYS A 197 6.78 13.82 -7.42
N PRO A 198 7.35 12.69 -6.97
CA PRO A 198 6.56 11.58 -6.44
C PRO A 198 5.95 11.95 -5.08
N ASN A 199 4.70 11.54 -4.86
CA ASN A 199 4.05 11.68 -3.56
C ASN A 199 4.54 10.56 -2.62
N PHE A 200 5.64 10.81 -1.88
CA PHE A 200 6.26 9.82 -0.97
C PHE A 200 5.27 9.22 0.04
N VAL A 201 4.33 10.02 0.55
CA VAL A 201 3.27 9.56 1.47
C VAL A 201 2.35 8.54 0.80
N LEU A 202 2.02 8.72 -0.48
CA LEU A 202 1.18 7.79 -1.22
C LEU A 202 1.92 6.47 -1.46
N LEU A 203 3.21 6.55 -1.80
CA LEU A 203 4.06 5.38 -1.98
C LEU A 203 4.23 4.62 -0.66
N LEU A 204 4.45 5.32 0.45
CA LEU A 204 4.52 4.71 1.78
C LEU A 204 3.22 3.98 2.13
N LYS A 205 2.05 4.61 1.87
CA LYS A 205 0.75 3.95 2.04
C LYS A 205 0.64 2.67 1.21
N ALA A 206 1.10 2.71 -0.04
CA ALA A 206 1.08 1.55 -0.93
C ALA A 206 1.98 0.40 -0.44
N LEU A 207 3.18 0.74 0.07
CA LEU A 207 4.15 -0.23 0.60
C LEU A 207 3.70 -0.86 1.93
N LEU A 208 3.08 -0.06 2.80
CA LEU A 208 2.45 -0.57 4.03
C LEU A 208 1.29 -1.51 3.70
N LEU A 209 0.46 -1.15 2.71
CA LEU A 209 -0.64 -1.98 2.23
C LEU A 209 -0.14 -3.32 1.65
N SER A 210 0.92 -3.31 0.85
CA SER A 210 1.50 -4.54 0.29
C SER A 210 2.14 -5.44 1.33
N SER A 211 2.56 -4.88 2.45
CA SER A 211 3.15 -5.62 3.58
C SER A 211 2.11 -6.42 4.38
N TYR A 212 0.80 -6.22 4.15
CA TYR A 212 -0.26 -7.04 4.77
C TYR A 212 -0.30 -8.48 4.26
N GLY A 213 0.43 -8.82 3.20
CA GLY A 213 0.66 -10.21 2.83
C GLY A 213 1.30 -11.02 3.96
N LYS A 214 2.01 -10.37 4.89
CA LYS A 214 2.55 -11.01 6.09
C LYS A 214 1.46 -11.52 7.05
N LEU A 215 0.22 -11.05 6.95
CA LEU A 215 -0.90 -11.61 7.74
C LEU A 215 -1.26 -13.04 7.33
N LEU A 216 -0.85 -13.49 6.12
CA LEU A 216 -0.97 -14.89 5.73
C LEU A 216 -0.08 -15.82 6.59
N LEU A 217 0.81 -15.25 7.41
CA LEU A 217 1.53 -15.99 8.43
C LEU A 217 0.61 -16.46 9.56
N ILE A 218 -0.50 -15.78 9.84
CA ILE A 218 -1.39 -16.15 10.96
C ILE A 218 -2.09 -17.48 10.68
N PRO A 219 -2.77 -17.69 9.53
CA PRO A 219 -3.33 -19.00 9.23
C PRO A 219 -2.26 -20.08 9.09
N ALA A 220 -1.07 -19.70 8.57
CA ALA A 220 0.06 -20.62 8.49
C ALA A 220 0.52 -21.07 9.90
N VAL A 221 0.52 -20.18 10.89
CA VAL A 221 0.83 -20.49 12.29
C VAL A 221 -0.28 -21.27 12.98
N ILE A 222 -1.54 -20.91 12.77
CA ILE A 222 -2.69 -21.56 13.45
C ILE A 222 -2.90 -22.98 12.93
N TRP A 223 -2.65 -23.23 11.64
CA TRP A 223 -2.84 -24.55 11.04
C TRP A 223 -1.56 -25.37 11.20
N GLU A 224 -1.45 -26.02 12.36
CA GLU A 224 -0.29 -26.74 12.91
C GLU A 224 0.15 -28.00 12.13
N HIS A 225 -0.52 -28.33 11.01
CA HIS A 225 -0.21 -29.50 10.20
C HIS A 225 0.79 -29.17 9.09
N ASP A 226 2.01 -29.68 9.26
CA ASP A 226 3.11 -29.73 8.27
C ASP A 226 3.64 -28.37 7.80
N TYR A 227 4.26 -27.64 8.73
CA TYR A 227 5.07 -26.45 8.45
C TYR A 227 6.23 -26.78 7.51
N THR A 228 6.00 -26.70 6.21
CA THR A 228 7.08 -26.83 5.27
C THR A 228 7.79 -25.47 5.18
N PRO A 229 9.13 -25.38 5.29
CA PRO A 229 9.88 -24.14 5.02
C PRO A 229 9.56 -23.51 3.66
N LEU A 230 8.97 -24.29 2.76
CA LEU A 230 8.34 -23.84 1.51
C LEU A 230 7.21 -22.83 1.73
N CYS A 231 6.30 -23.01 2.69
CA CYS A 231 5.18 -22.09 2.94
C CYS A 231 5.68 -20.69 3.33
N LEU A 232 6.63 -20.62 4.26
CA LEU A 232 7.26 -19.35 4.66
C LEU A 232 8.01 -18.70 3.50
N ARG A 233 8.70 -19.49 2.68
CA ARG A 233 9.37 -19.00 1.46
C ARG A 233 8.35 -18.43 0.45
N LEU A 234 7.21 -19.11 0.27
CA LEU A 234 6.13 -18.64 -0.60
C LEU A 234 5.51 -17.34 -0.09
N ILE A 235 5.31 -17.18 1.22
CA ILE A 235 4.82 -15.93 1.80
C ILE A 235 5.82 -14.80 1.56
N LYS A 236 7.12 -15.04 1.73
CA LYS A 236 8.16 -14.03 1.40
C LYS A 236 8.13 -13.64 -0.08
N VAL A 237 8.05 -14.60 -0.99
CA VAL A 237 7.95 -14.33 -2.45
C VAL A 237 6.66 -13.58 -2.79
N PHE A 238 5.55 -13.93 -2.15
CA PHE A 238 4.27 -13.25 -2.30
C PHE A 238 4.34 -11.80 -1.83
N VAL A 239 4.93 -11.52 -0.66
CA VAL A 239 5.13 -10.16 -0.15
C VAL A 239 6.04 -9.36 -1.10
N LEU A 240 7.11 -9.96 -1.62
CA LEU A 240 7.98 -9.32 -2.60
C LEU A 240 7.23 -8.95 -3.90
N THR A 241 6.41 -9.88 -4.39
CA THR A 241 5.57 -9.70 -5.59
C THR A 241 4.50 -8.62 -5.37
N SER A 242 3.92 -8.58 -4.17
CA SER A 242 2.97 -7.57 -3.72
C SER A 242 3.59 -6.17 -3.70
N ASN A 243 4.80 -6.04 -3.15
CA ASN A 243 5.55 -4.78 -3.16
C ASN A 243 5.90 -4.31 -4.58
N PHE A 244 6.31 -5.23 -5.47
CA PHE A 244 6.51 -4.95 -6.89
C PHE A 244 5.24 -4.39 -7.55
N GLN A 245 4.10 -5.02 -7.28
CA GLN A 245 2.81 -4.59 -7.81
C GLN A 245 2.40 -3.22 -7.26
N ALA A 246 2.59 -2.98 -5.96
CA ALA A 246 2.26 -1.70 -5.32
C ALA A 246 3.06 -0.53 -5.91
N ILE A 247 4.37 -0.70 -6.11
CA ILE A 247 5.23 0.31 -6.73
C ILE A 247 4.79 0.57 -8.18
N ARG A 248 4.55 -0.50 -8.95
CA ARG A 248 4.10 -0.40 -10.35
C ARG A 248 2.78 0.35 -10.49
N VAL A 249 1.81 0.05 -9.62
CA VAL A 249 0.49 0.68 -9.64
C VAL A 249 0.57 2.14 -9.22
N THR A 250 1.39 2.46 -8.22
CA THR A 250 1.51 3.80 -7.66
C THR A 250 2.24 4.75 -8.63
N LEU A 251 3.35 4.30 -9.22
CA LEU A 251 4.20 5.12 -10.07
C LEU A 251 3.86 5.02 -11.57
N ASN A 252 3.01 4.06 -11.96
CA ASN A 252 2.62 3.80 -13.35
C ASN A 252 3.83 3.69 -14.31
N THR A 253 4.95 3.17 -13.81
CA THR A 253 6.23 3.11 -14.53
C THR A 253 6.49 1.72 -15.13
N ASN A 254 7.54 1.61 -15.94
CA ASN A 254 7.97 0.35 -16.55
C ASN A 254 8.23 -0.74 -15.51
N ARG A 255 7.92 -1.99 -15.89
CA ARG A 255 8.14 -3.18 -15.04
C ARG A 255 9.59 -3.29 -14.55
N ARG A 256 10.56 -2.86 -15.36
CA ARG A 256 11.99 -2.89 -15.00
C ARG A 256 12.30 -1.98 -13.81
N LEU A 257 11.79 -0.74 -13.78
CA LEU A 257 12.06 0.18 -12.69
C LEU A 257 11.48 -0.32 -11.36
N SER A 258 10.23 -0.82 -11.39
CA SER A 258 9.61 -1.41 -10.19
C SER A 258 10.37 -2.64 -9.70
N LEU A 259 10.90 -3.46 -10.60
CA LEU A 259 11.70 -4.63 -10.24
C LEU A 259 13.04 -4.22 -9.61
N LEU A 260 13.77 -3.27 -10.23
CA LEU A 260 15.03 -2.77 -9.69
C LEU A 260 14.85 -2.10 -8.32
N ALA A 261 13.76 -1.36 -8.10
CA ALA A 261 13.45 -0.77 -6.80
C ALA A 261 13.20 -1.84 -5.72
N VAL A 262 12.54 -2.93 -6.07
CA VAL A 262 12.34 -4.04 -5.13
C VAL A 262 13.65 -4.78 -4.85
N LEU A 263 14.49 -4.97 -5.87
CA LEU A 263 15.82 -5.58 -5.69
C LEU A 263 16.75 -4.72 -4.84
N SER A 264 16.72 -3.39 -4.99
CA SER A 264 17.49 -2.47 -4.14
C SER A 264 17.02 -2.52 -2.68
N GLY A 265 15.71 -2.62 -2.46
CA GLY A 265 15.14 -2.85 -1.14
C GLY A 265 15.63 -4.16 -0.52
N LEU A 266 15.56 -5.26 -1.27
CA LEU A 266 16.02 -6.59 -0.83
C LEU A 266 17.53 -6.62 -0.55
N LEU A 267 18.32 -5.88 -1.33
CA LEU A 267 19.76 -5.75 -1.11
C LEU A 267 20.05 -5.02 0.21
N LEU A 268 19.38 -3.89 0.47
CA LEU A 268 19.56 -3.17 1.74
C LEU A 268 19.09 -4.00 2.94
N GLU A 269 17.99 -4.72 2.79
CA GLU A 269 17.48 -5.69 3.77
C GLU A 269 18.55 -6.75 4.08
N SER A 270 19.13 -7.38 3.05
CA SER A 270 20.15 -8.42 3.18
C SER A 270 21.43 -7.89 3.83
N ILE A 271 21.85 -6.68 3.48
CA ILE A 271 23.01 -6.00 4.10
C ILE A 271 22.76 -5.78 5.60
N MET A 272 21.55 -5.33 5.96
CA MET A 272 21.19 -5.11 7.37
C MET A 272 21.16 -6.43 8.15
N VAL A 273 20.59 -7.50 7.59
CA VAL A 273 20.61 -8.83 8.22
C VAL A 273 22.04 -9.32 8.41
N TYR A 274 22.90 -9.19 7.39
CA TYR A 274 24.31 -9.56 7.49
C TYR A 274 25.04 -8.76 8.57
N PHE A 275 24.78 -7.45 8.66
CA PHE A 275 25.36 -6.59 9.68
C PHE A 275 24.94 -7.02 11.10
N PHE A 276 23.66 -7.34 11.31
CA PHE A 276 23.20 -7.87 12.60
C PHE A 276 23.85 -9.20 12.94
N GLN A 277 23.87 -10.17 12.01
CA GLN A 277 24.54 -11.46 12.24
C GLN A 277 26.01 -11.30 12.62
N ARG A 278 26.70 -10.36 11.99
CA ARG A 278 28.09 -10.05 12.30
C ARG A 278 28.25 -9.43 13.69
N MET A 279 27.45 -8.43 14.05
CA MET A 279 27.49 -7.85 15.39
C MET A 279 27.15 -8.88 16.48
N GLU A 280 26.22 -9.79 16.22
CA GLU A 280 25.86 -10.85 17.16
C GLU A 280 26.99 -11.86 17.38
N TRP A 281 27.76 -12.15 16.33
CA TRP A 281 28.98 -12.97 16.44
C TRP A 281 30.05 -12.28 17.28
N ASP A 282 30.27 -10.98 17.08
CA ASP A 282 31.26 -10.20 17.82
C ASP A 282 30.88 -10.12 19.32
N VAL A 283 29.61 -9.82 19.65
CA VAL A 283 29.12 -9.82 21.04
C VAL A 283 29.17 -11.21 21.68
N GLY A 284 28.88 -12.27 20.93
CA GLY A 284 28.99 -13.65 21.41
C GLY A 284 30.44 -14.05 21.72
N SER A 285 31.38 -13.60 20.89
CA SER A 285 32.83 -13.79 21.12
C SER A 285 33.30 -13.04 22.37
N ASP A 286 32.89 -11.78 22.54
CA ASP A 286 33.29 -10.97 23.70
C ASP A 286 32.73 -11.52 25.02
N CYS A 287 31.48 -11.99 25.04
CA CYS A 287 30.89 -12.67 26.20
C CYS A 287 31.59 -14.00 26.51
N ALA A 288 32.02 -14.76 25.50
CA ALA A 288 32.77 -16.00 25.70
C ALA A 288 34.17 -15.73 26.27
N VAL A 289 34.83 -14.65 25.84
CA VAL A 289 36.11 -14.19 26.38
C VAL A 289 35.97 -13.75 27.84
N TYR A 290 34.93 -13.00 28.20
CA TYR A 290 34.69 -12.58 29.58
C TYR A 290 34.41 -13.78 30.50
N LYS A 291 33.61 -14.73 30.03
CA LYS A 291 33.33 -15.98 30.77
C LYS A 291 34.56 -16.88 30.97
N SER A 292 35.60 -16.71 30.14
CA SER A 292 36.88 -17.41 30.28
C SER A 292 37.85 -16.77 31.27
N GLN A 293 37.62 -15.51 31.67
CA GLN A 293 38.47 -14.79 32.64
C GLN A 293 37.98 -14.90 34.09
N ASP A 294 36.73 -15.37 34.30
CA ASP A 294 36.12 -15.54 35.62
C ASP A 294 36.32 -16.96 36.22
N PHE A 295 37.33 -17.72 35.77
CA PHE A 295 37.72 -19.03 36.35
C PHE A 295 39.17 -19.05 36.80
#